data_AF-A0A7J4HR46-F1
#
_entry.id   AF-A0A7J4HR46-F1
#
_cell.length_a   1.000
_cell.length_b   1.000
_cell.length_c   1.000
_cell.angle_alpha   90.00
_cell.angle_beta   90.00
_cell.angle_gamma   90.00
#
_symmetry.space_group_name_H-M   'P 1'
#
loop_
_entity.id
_entity.type
_entity.pdbx_description
1 polymer ?
#
loop_
_entity_poly.entity_id
_entity_poly.type
_entity_poly.pdbx_seq_one_letter_code
_entity_poly.pdbx_strand_id
1 'polypeptide(L)'
;MNNLPRFILSKKKVLEKYNSLKELGLNISYSLKTNLEVGKILEENSNSMFSVHSIKELDEIKDKKRVWYFLLASSFEELKKIFDKGVRNFIVDLPTDLDLLINFIDEKEEKINLLLRAKLKENTIFSGKNYVFGMNSSTIANKIDFLKENKYVDKLGIHFHRKTQNISEWNLKEDLENLLSAESLQKIDLLNIGGGLPGVYKNTNNNSINLIFKKILDLKKYFKKEIIIEPGRYIASESVDLECNITAIERKTIFVNCSIFNSALDTIVANIKLLVDGEKEMGEKYMIKGCTPASEDIFRYEVYLINPKVGDKLKFLNAGAYNYTTDFCSLKKIKTFII
;
A
#
# COMPACT_ATOMS: atom_id res chain seq x y z
N MET A 1 -7.76 -29.28 -16.97
CA MET A 1 -7.02 -28.17 -16.34
C MET A 1 -7.94 -27.50 -15.34
N ASN A 2 -7.49 -27.19 -14.13
CA ASN A 2 -8.35 -26.75 -13.03
C ASN A 2 -9.22 -25.54 -13.40
N ASN A 3 -10.54 -25.69 -13.34
CA ASN A 3 -11.55 -24.63 -13.51
C ASN A 3 -11.64 -23.70 -12.28
N LEU A 4 -10.66 -23.72 -11.36
CA LEU A 4 -10.70 -22.89 -10.17
C LEU A 4 -10.21 -21.47 -10.48
N PRO A 5 -10.84 -20.44 -9.90
CA PRO A 5 -10.33 -19.08 -10.04
C PRO A 5 -8.93 -18.99 -9.44
N ARG A 6 -8.09 -18.11 -10.01
CA ARG A 6 -6.69 -17.97 -9.62
C ARG A 6 -6.16 -16.57 -9.86
N PHE A 7 -5.23 -16.16 -9.00
CA PHE A 7 -4.39 -15.01 -9.26
C PHE A 7 -3.19 -15.43 -10.11
N ILE A 8 -2.84 -14.63 -11.10
CA ILE A 8 -1.67 -14.79 -11.96
C ILE A 8 -0.72 -13.63 -11.66
N LEU A 9 0.34 -13.90 -10.90
CA LEU A 9 1.33 -12.92 -10.46
C LEU A 9 2.55 -12.96 -11.37
N SER A 10 2.82 -11.89 -12.12
CA SER A 10 4.00 -11.78 -12.97
C SER A 10 5.20 -11.26 -12.19
N LYS A 11 6.22 -12.11 -12.01
CA LYS A 11 7.49 -11.72 -11.38
C LYS A 11 8.17 -10.60 -12.16
N LYS A 12 8.13 -10.66 -13.49
CA LYS A 12 8.66 -9.63 -14.38
C LYS A 12 8.03 -8.26 -14.10
N LYS A 13 6.69 -8.17 -14.06
CA LYS A 13 6.00 -6.90 -13.81
C LYS A 13 6.28 -6.32 -12.43
N VAL A 14 6.41 -7.18 -11.39
CA VAL A 14 6.81 -6.72 -10.04
C VAL A 14 8.14 -5.97 -10.11
N LEU A 15 9.13 -6.56 -10.76
CA LEU A 15 10.47 -5.98 -10.88
C LEU A 15 10.50 -4.74 -11.76
N GLU A 16 9.72 -4.70 -12.85
CA GLU A 16 9.57 -3.51 -13.69
C GLU A 16 9.01 -2.32 -12.89
N LYS A 17 7.95 -2.53 -12.11
CA LYS A 17 7.34 -1.48 -11.27
C LYS A 17 8.22 -1.06 -10.11
N TYR A 18 9.00 -1.97 -9.54
CA TYR A 18 10.00 -1.63 -8.53
C TYR A 18 11.12 -0.78 -9.15
N ASN A 19 11.66 -1.22 -10.29
CA ASN A 19 12.76 -0.53 -10.96
C ASN A 19 12.37 0.87 -11.45
N SER A 20 11.13 1.07 -11.93
CA SER A 20 10.67 2.40 -12.33
C SER A 20 10.74 3.42 -11.19
N LEU A 21 10.49 3.01 -9.94
CA LEU A 21 10.63 3.88 -8.77
C LEU A 21 12.09 4.05 -8.35
N LYS A 22 12.90 2.98 -8.49
CA LYS A 22 14.33 3.01 -8.20
C LYS A 22 15.09 3.93 -9.15
N GLU A 23 14.69 3.99 -10.41
CA GLU A 23 15.27 4.89 -11.43
C GLU A 23 15.03 6.37 -11.12
N LEU A 24 13.97 6.70 -10.37
CA LEU A 24 13.77 8.04 -9.80
C LEU A 24 14.73 8.33 -8.63
N GLY A 25 15.57 7.36 -8.27
CA GLY A 25 16.52 7.36 -7.15
C GLY A 25 15.83 7.46 -5.79
N LEU A 26 14.69 6.79 -5.63
CA LEU A 26 13.99 6.66 -4.36
C LEU A 26 14.39 5.37 -3.67
N ASN A 27 14.44 5.40 -2.34
CA ASN A 27 14.45 4.19 -1.53
C ASN A 27 13.02 3.66 -1.42
N ILE A 28 12.84 2.35 -1.54
CA ILE A 28 11.50 1.75 -1.64
C ILE A 28 11.27 0.88 -0.41
N SER A 29 10.19 1.15 0.32
CA SER A 29 9.68 0.32 1.42
C SER A 29 8.32 -0.25 1.03
N TYR A 30 8.28 -1.43 0.43
CA TYR A 30 7.04 -2.02 -0.05
C TYR A 30 6.02 -2.19 1.10
N SER A 31 4.79 -1.71 0.90
CA SER A 31 3.73 -1.85 1.90
C SER A 31 3.20 -3.28 1.91
N LEU A 32 3.72 -4.11 2.82
CA LEU A 32 3.56 -5.56 2.79
C LEU A 32 2.10 -5.99 2.90
N LYS A 33 1.30 -5.21 3.64
CA LYS A 33 -0.14 -5.41 3.76
C LYS A 33 -0.82 -5.54 2.40
N THR A 34 -0.34 -4.85 1.35
CA THR A 34 -1.02 -4.85 0.06
C THR A 34 -1.05 -6.22 -0.61
N ASN A 35 0.08 -6.93 -0.66
CA ASN A 35 0.15 -8.28 -1.23
C ASN A 35 1.44 -9.00 -0.78
N LEU A 36 1.27 -10.03 0.04
CA LEU A 36 2.39 -10.77 0.62
C LEU A 36 3.26 -11.48 -0.44
N GLU A 37 2.65 -12.05 -1.48
CA GLU A 37 3.38 -12.80 -2.52
C GLU A 37 4.24 -11.86 -3.38
N VAL A 38 3.77 -10.64 -3.63
CA VAL A 38 4.59 -9.58 -4.25
C VAL A 38 5.76 -9.22 -3.33
N GLY A 39 5.52 -9.09 -2.02
CA GLY A 39 6.55 -8.84 -1.02
C GLY A 39 7.66 -9.89 -1.04
N LYS A 40 7.30 -11.19 -1.10
CA LYS A 40 8.26 -12.30 -1.20
C LYS A 40 9.15 -12.20 -2.45
N ILE A 41 8.56 -11.89 -3.61
CA ILE A 41 9.31 -11.68 -4.84
C ILE A 41 10.30 -10.52 -4.67
N LEU A 42 9.86 -9.40 -4.10
CA LEU A 42 10.73 -8.24 -3.87
C LEU A 42 11.85 -8.56 -2.88
N GLU A 43 11.57 -9.30 -1.81
CA GLU A 43 12.58 -9.70 -0.82
C GLU A 43 13.70 -10.51 -1.45
N GLU A 44 13.37 -11.44 -2.34
CA GLU A 44 14.32 -12.36 -2.97
C GLU A 44 15.08 -11.75 -4.15
N ASN A 45 14.54 -10.72 -4.80
CA ASN A 45 15.03 -10.23 -6.10
C ASN A 45 15.34 -8.74 -6.13
N SER A 46 15.31 -8.05 -4.98
CA SER A 46 15.57 -6.62 -4.90
C SER A 46 16.12 -6.21 -3.53
N ASN A 47 16.49 -4.93 -3.41
CA ASN A 47 16.88 -4.30 -2.16
C ASN A 47 15.70 -3.54 -1.51
N SER A 48 14.46 -3.92 -1.81
CA SER A 48 13.28 -3.31 -1.17
C SER A 48 13.36 -3.45 0.35
N MET A 49 13.01 -2.38 1.04
CA MET A 49 12.57 -2.41 2.43
C MET A 49 11.09 -2.80 2.50
N PHE A 50 10.56 -2.98 3.70
CA PHE A 50 9.17 -3.40 3.93
C PHE A 50 8.51 -2.60 5.04
N SER A 51 7.39 -1.98 4.72
CA SER A 51 6.53 -1.30 5.68
C SER A 51 5.55 -2.33 6.25
N VAL A 52 5.70 -2.62 7.54
CA VAL A 52 5.04 -3.73 8.25
C VAL A 52 4.18 -3.19 9.40
N HIS A 53 2.98 -3.74 9.56
CA HIS A 53 2.00 -3.27 10.55
C HIS A 53 1.59 -4.35 11.57
N SER A 54 2.16 -5.55 11.50
CA SER A 54 1.87 -6.61 12.47
C SER A 54 3.02 -7.60 12.63
N ILE A 55 3.07 -8.28 13.79
CA ILE A 55 4.04 -9.37 14.03
C ILE A 55 3.87 -10.51 13.01
N LYS A 56 2.64 -10.82 12.59
CA LYS A 56 2.40 -11.89 11.59
C LYS A 56 3.02 -11.54 10.25
N GLU A 57 2.88 -10.30 9.80
CA GLU A 57 3.56 -9.80 8.60
C GLU A 57 5.08 -9.77 8.78
N LEU A 58 5.55 -9.37 9.96
CA LEU A 58 6.96 -9.38 10.30
C LEU A 58 7.54 -10.79 10.17
N ASP A 59 6.84 -11.82 10.61
CA ASP A 59 7.28 -13.22 10.55
C ASP A 59 7.51 -13.71 9.13
N GLU A 60 6.81 -13.16 8.14
CA GLU A 60 6.95 -13.54 6.73
C GLU A 60 8.19 -12.94 6.05
N ILE A 61 8.81 -11.90 6.61
CA ILE A 61 10.01 -11.27 6.04
C ILE A 61 11.27 -11.97 6.55
N LYS A 62 12.17 -12.43 5.69
CA LYS A 62 13.41 -13.11 6.13
C LYS A 62 14.40 -12.14 6.76
N ASP A 63 14.69 -11.02 6.07
CA ASP A 63 15.65 -10.02 6.56
C ASP A 63 14.96 -8.87 7.31
N LYS A 64 14.98 -8.96 8.64
CA LYS A 64 14.33 -7.99 9.53
C LYS A 64 15.00 -6.61 9.53
N LYS A 65 16.25 -6.51 9.06
CA LYS A 65 16.95 -5.20 8.94
C LYS A 65 16.32 -4.31 7.88
N ARG A 66 15.61 -4.90 6.92
CA ARG A 66 14.89 -4.20 5.86
C ARG A 66 13.47 -3.78 6.27
N VAL A 67 13.06 -4.00 7.51
CA VAL A 67 11.71 -3.66 7.97
C VAL A 67 11.67 -2.26 8.57
N TRP A 68 10.67 -1.48 8.14
CA TRP A 68 10.13 -0.33 8.84
C TRP A 68 8.83 -0.75 9.53
N TYR A 69 8.88 -0.91 10.85
CA TYR A 69 7.73 -1.35 11.63
C TYR A 69 6.92 -0.15 12.12
N PHE A 70 5.61 -0.15 11.85
CA PHE A 70 4.69 0.86 12.35
C PHE A 70 4.25 0.51 13.77
N LEU A 71 4.61 1.34 14.73
CA LEU A 71 4.07 1.26 16.09
C LEU A 71 2.76 2.02 16.16
N LEU A 72 1.74 1.36 16.69
CA LEU A 72 0.41 1.92 16.90
C LEU A 72 -0.27 1.24 18.09
N ALA A 73 -0.44 1.99 19.17
CA ALA A 73 -1.02 1.54 20.43
C ALA A 73 -0.36 0.25 20.95
N SER A 74 0.97 0.22 20.95
CA SER A 74 1.75 -0.97 21.28
C SER A 74 1.99 -1.10 22.78
N SER A 75 2.08 -2.33 23.25
CA SER A 75 2.51 -2.65 24.62
C SER A 75 4.03 -2.78 24.73
N PHE A 76 4.57 -2.73 25.95
CA PHE A 76 5.99 -2.99 26.19
C PHE A 76 6.38 -4.42 25.76
N GLU A 77 5.53 -5.41 26.03
CA GLU A 77 5.78 -6.81 25.64
C GLU A 77 5.78 -6.97 24.11
N GLU A 78 4.89 -6.27 23.41
CA GLU A 78 4.87 -6.26 21.95
C GLU A 78 6.14 -5.61 21.40
N LEU A 79 6.52 -4.45 21.93
CA LEU A 79 7.74 -3.76 21.53
C LEU A 79 8.97 -4.65 21.73
N LYS A 80 9.09 -5.30 22.89
CA LYS A 80 10.15 -6.26 23.18
C LYS A 80 10.20 -7.39 22.14
N LYS A 81 9.06 -8.00 21.80
CA LYS A 81 8.98 -9.05 20.76
C LYS A 81 9.45 -8.56 19.39
N ILE A 82 9.15 -7.31 19.03
CA ILE A 82 9.57 -6.70 17.77
C ILE A 82 11.11 -6.50 17.76
N PHE A 83 11.67 -6.02 18.87
CA PHE A 83 13.13 -5.86 19.04
C PHE A 83 13.88 -7.20 19.04
N ASP A 84 13.36 -8.22 19.73
CA ASP A 84 13.94 -9.57 19.81
C ASP A 84 13.98 -10.23 18.43
N LYS A 85 13.07 -9.86 17.53
CA LYS A 85 13.10 -10.29 16.13
C LYS A 85 14.16 -9.56 15.30
N GLY A 86 14.78 -8.51 15.80
CA GLY A 86 15.88 -7.79 15.12
C GLY A 86 15.44 -6.55 14.32
N VAL A 87 14.23 -6.04 14.55
CA VAL A 87 13.79 -4.76 13.96
C VAL A 87 14.49 -3.61 14.68
N ARG A 88 15.00 -2.64 13.90
CA ARG A 88 15.62 -1.40 14.39
C ARG A 88 15.17 -0.14 13.64
N ASN A 89 14.23 -0.24 12.70
CA ASN A 89 13.65 0.93 12.02
C ASN A 89 12.16 1.04 12.37
N PHE A 90 11.76 2.18 12.94
CA PHE A 90 10.41 2.39 13.46
C PHE A 90 9.75 3.63 12.88
N ILE A 91 8.44 3.51 12.64
CA ILE A 91 7.56 4.62 12.30
C ILE A 91 6.54 4.72 13.43
N VAL A 92 6.40 5.90 14.01
CA VAL A 92 5.56 6.09 15.20
C VAL A 92 4.45 7.09 14.93
N ASP A 93 3.22 6.67 15.22
CA ASP A 93 2.01 7.44 14.96
C ASP A 93 1.53 8.25 16.17
N LEU A 94 1.71 7.72 17.39
CA LEU A 94 1.17 8.28 18.63
C LEU A 94 2.29 8.78 19.56
N PRO A 95 2.12 9.93 20.24
CA PRO A 95 3.10 10.40 21.23
C PRO A 95 3.36 9.39 22.36
N THR A 96 2.32 8.64 22.77
CA THR A 96 2.44 7.61 23.81
C THR A 96 3.30 6.44 23.37
N ASP A 97 3.21 6.02 22.11
CA ASP A 97 4.08 4.97 21.56
C ASP A 97 5.51 5.47 21.39
N LEU A 98 5.68 6.76 21.08
CA LEU A 98 7.00 7.39 21.01
C LEU A 98 7.67 7.39 22.38
N ASP A 99 6.96 7.83 23.42
CA ASP A 99 7.49 7.86 24.77
C ASP A 99 7.82 6.44 25.26
N LEU A 100 6.97 5.45 24.95
CA LEU A 100 7.26 4.03 25.21
C LEU A 100 8.54 3.56 24.49
N LEU A 101 8.68 3.86 23.20
CA LEU A 101 9.84 3.46 22.40
C LEU A 101 11.12 4.10 22.92
N ILE A 102 11.11 5.39 23.25
CA ILE A 102 12.29 6.09 23.77
C ILE A 102 12.72 5.52 25.11
N ASN A 103 11.79 5.33 26.05
CA ASN A 103 12.10 4.71 27.34
C ASN A 103 12.69 3.30 27.16
N PHE A 104 12.14 2.52 26.22
CA PHE A 104 12.64 1.18 25.92
C PHE A 104 14.08 1.19 25.38
N ILE A 105 14.38 2.03 24.38
CA ILE A 105 15.72 2.07 23.79
C ILE A 105 16.75 2.66 24.75
N ASP A 106 16.36 3.59 25.61
CA ASP A 106 17.24 4.16 26.63
C ASP A 106 17.58 3.12 27.69
N GLU A 107 16.60 2.33 28.16
CA GLU A 107 16.81 1.24 29.13
C GLU A 107 17.66 0.10 28.53
N LYS A 108 17.45 -0.24 27.26
CA LYS A 108 18.16 -1.34 26.57
C LYS A 108 19.47 -0.92 25.92
N GLU A 109 19.75 0.38 25.87
CA GLU A 109 20.90 0.96 25.17
C GLU A 109 20.96 0.58 23.68
N GLU A 110 19.81 0.51 23.02
CA GLU A 110 19.65 -0.01 21.66
C GLU A 110 19.53 1.11 20.62
N LYS A 111 20.39 1.10 19.61
CA LYS A 111 20.34 2.09 18.52
C LYS A 111 19.25 1.79 17.50
N ILE A 112 18.46 2.79 17.13
CA ILE A 112 17.38 2.68 16.14
C ILE A 112 17.38 3.82 15.11
N ASN A 113 16.68 3.58 13.99
CA ASN A 113 16.20 4.61 13.08
C ASN A 113 14.73 4.91 13.38
N LEU A 114 14.38 6.19 13.45
CA LEU A 114 13.06 6.65 13.89
C LEU A 114 12.45 7.64 12.91
N LEU A 115 11.20 7.38 12.51
CA LEU A 115 10.37 8.32 11.77
C LEU A 115 9.14 8.71 12.59
N LEU A 116 8.88 10.01 12.67
CA LEU A 116 7.66 10.54 13.26
C LEU A 116 6.62 10.73 12.17
N ARG A 117 5.47 10.06 12.29
CA ARG A 117 4.37 10.25 11.33
C ARG A 117 3.68 11.59 11.57
N ALA A 118 3.66 12.43 10.56
CA ALA A 118 2.98 13.71 10.59
C ALA A 118 1.50 13.58 10.25
N LYS A 119 0.67 14.24 11.05
CA LYS A 119 -0.75 14.41 10.79
C LYS A 119 -0.96 15.43 9.69
N LEU A 120 -1.44 14.98 8.55
CA LEU A 120 -1.76 15.86 7.42
C LEU A 120 -3.23 16.26 7.46
N LYS A 121 -3.51 17.52 7.14
CA LYS A 121 -4.90 17.98 6.95
C LYS A 121 -5.43 17.41 5.63
N GLU A 122 -6.55 16.69 5.68
CA GLU A 122 -7.29 16.33 4.48
C GLU A 122 -7.99 17.57 3.93
N ASN A 123 -7.73 17.91 2.66
CA ASN A 123 -8.33 19.08 2.02
C ASN A 123 -9.61 18.74 1.25
N THR A 124 -10.05 17.48 1.27
CA THR A 124 -11.25 17.01 0.56
C THR A 124 -12.41 16.80 1.53
N ILE A 125 -13.55 17.45 1.23
CA ILE A 125 -14.79 17.44 2.02
C ILE A 125 -15.49 16.06 2.03
N PHE A 126 -15.06 15.13 1.17
CA PHE A 126 -15.77 13.87 0.87
C PHE A 126 -15.14 12.60 1.46
N SER A 127 -14.15 12.69 2.33
CA SER A 127 -13.77 11.53 3.13
C SER A 127 -14.88 11.28 4.15
N GLY A 128 -15.32 10.02 4.29
CA GLY A 128 -16.08 9.62 5.47
C GLY A 128 -15.32 10.01 6.75
N LYS A 129 -15.96 9.89 7.91
CA LYS A 129 -15.31 10.12 9.22
C LYS A 129 -14.21 9.09 9.48
N ASN A 130 -13.08 9.21 8.79
CA ASN A 130 -11.92 8.35 8.93
C ASN A 130 -10.98 8.94 9.98
N TYR A 131 -10.30 8.07 10.71
CA TYR A 131 -9.28 8.50 11.65
C TYR A 131 -8.05 9.03 10.89
N VAL A 132 -7.61 10.24 11.23
CA VAL A 132 -6.41 10.85 10.66
C VAL A 132 -5.22 10.55 11.57
N PHE A 133 -4.34 9.67 11.10
CA PHE A 133 -3.15 9.22 11.81
C PHE A 133 -2.04 10.28 11.87
N GLY A 134 -1.13 10.11 12.84
CA GLY A 134 0.07 10.91 13.01
C GLY A 134 -0.06 11.99 14.08
N MET A 135 1.09 12.60 14.40
CA MET A 135 1.25 13.66 15.39
C MET A 135 1.08 15.03 14.75
N ASN A 136 0.56 15.99 15.52
CA ASN A 136 0.44 17.38 15.07
C ASN A 136 1.82 18.03 14.91
N SER A 137 1.89 19.08 14.08
CA SER A 137 3.13 19.81 13.79
C SER A 137 3.84 20.32 15.03
N SER A 138 3.11 20.89 16.00
CA SER A 138 3.69 21.36 17.27
C SER A 138 4.34 20.24 18.08
N THR A 139 3.71 19.06 18.12
CA THR A 139 4.27 17.89 18.81
C THR A 139 5.55 17.42 18.14
N ILE A 140 5.56 17.34 16.81
CA ILE A 140 6.75 16.95 16.05
C ILE A 140 7.89 17.94 16.26
N ALA A 141 7.63 19.24 16.10
CA ALA A 141 8.63 20.28 16.26
C ALA A 141 9.28 20.23 17.66
N ASN A 142 8.48 20.05 18.72
CA ASN A 142 8.98 19.96 20.09
C ASN A 142 9.81 18.70 20.36
N LYS A 143 9.58 17.60 19.63
CA LYS A 143 10.28 16.33 19.84
C LYS A 143 11.57 16.23 19.04
N ILE A 144 11.69 16.90 17.89
CA ILE A 144 12.86 16.78 16.99
C ILE A 144 14.17 17.10 17.71
N ASP A 145 14.22 18.18 18.48
CA ASP A 145 15.46 18.63 19.14
C ASP A 145 15.95 17.60 20.15
N PHE A 146 15.04 17.17 21.04
CA PHE A 146 15.33 16.13 22.02
C PHE A 146 15.75 14.80 21.37
N LEU A 147 15.07 14.40 20.30
CA LEU A 147 15.36 13.14 19.61
C LEU A 147 16.69 13.18 18.86
N LYS A 148 17.08 14.34 18.33
CA LYS A 148 18.36 14.48 17.61
C LYS A 148 19.56 14.39 18.55
N GLU A 149 19.39 14.78 19.81
CA GLU A 149 20.42 14.68 20.84
C GLU A 149 20.48 13.29 21.52
N ASN A 150 19.45 12.46 21.34
CA ASN A 150 19.45 11.11 21.90
C ASN A 150 20.47 10.21 21.16
N LYS A 151 21.49 9.74 21.89
CA LYS A 151 22.59 8.91 21.36
C LYS A 151 22.15 7.53 20.80
N TYR A 152 20.93 7.10 21.09
CA TYR A 152 20.32 5.85 20.61
C TYR A 152 19.41 6.05 19.38
N VAL A 153 19.16 7.30 18.96
CA VAL A 153 18.50 7.60 17.69
C VAL A 153 19.58 7.89 16.65
N ASP A 154 19.81 6.93 15.74
CA ASP A 154 20.84 7.03 14.71
C ASP A 154 20.41 7.91 13.53
N LYS A 155 19.28 7.57 12.90
CA LYS A 155 18.61 8.44 11.93
C LYS A 155 17.25 8.89 12.43
N LEU A 156 16.97 10.19 12.28
CA LEU A 156 15.67 10.79 12.59
C LEU A 156 15.02 11.30 11.30
N GLY A 157 13.72 11.07 11.13
CA GLY A 157 13.00 11.59 9.97
C GLY A 157 11.52 11.80 10.20
N ILE A 158 10.86 12.23 9.13
CA ILE A 158 9.41 12.43 9.09
C ILE A 158 8.79 11.40 8.16
N HIS A 159 7.63 10.89 8.55
CA HIS A 159 6.78 10.07 7.71
C HIS A 159 5.51 10.84 7.34
N PHE A 160 5.13 10.78 6.07
CA PHE A 160 3.86 11.26 5.56
C PHE A 160 3.06 10.09 5.00
N HIS A 161 1.74 10.10 5.21
CA HIS A 161 0.84 9.28 4.40
C HIS A 161 -0.54 9.91 4.38
N ARG A 162 -0.99 10.29 3.17
CA ARG A 162 -2.30 10.92 2.98
C ARG A 162 -3.41 9.87 2.83
N LYS A 163 -3.42 9.14 1.72
CA LYS A 163 -4.48 8.15 1.41
C LYS A 163 -4.05 7.13 0.37
N THR A 164 -4.80 6.04 0.24
CA THR A 164 -4.66 5.07 -0.85
C THR A 164 -5.25 5.62 -2.16
N GLN A 165 -4.76 5.16 -3.32
CA GLN A 165 -5.21 5.61 -4.65
C GLN A 165 -5.24 7.15 -4.78
N ASN A 166 -4.21 7.83 -4.30
CA ASN A 166 -4.15 9.29 -4.25
C ASN A 166 -3.79 9.87 -5.62
N ILE A 167 -4.75 10.49 -6.30
CA ILE A 167 -4.57 11.06 -7.65
C ILE A 167 -4.31 12.58 -7.67
N SER A 168 -4.27 13.27 -6.53
CA SER A 168 -4.26 14.75 -6.53
C SER A 168 -3.41 15.40 -5.42
N GLU A 169 -3.40 14.85 -4.21
CA GLU A 169 -2.81 15.49 -3.03
C GLU A 169 -1.36 15.05 -2.81
N TRP A 170 -0.45 15.55 -3.65
CA TRP A 170 0.99 15.22 -3.60
C TRP A 170 1.89 16.45 -3.42
N ASN A 171 1.33 17.56 -2.91
CA ASN A 171 2.07 18.79 -2.57
C ASN A 171 2.88 18.61 -1.27
N LEU A 172 3.69 17.56 -1.23
CA LEU A 172 4.41 17.14 -0.03
C LEU A 172 5.58 18.08 0.32
N LYS A 173 6.06 18.86 -0.66
CA LYS A 173 7.04 19.92 -0.40
C LYS A 173 6.41 21.00 0.46
N GLU A 174 5.24 21.49 0.07
CA GLU A 174 4.50 22.51 0.81
C GLU A 174 4.05 21.95 2.17
N ASP A 175 3.66 20.68 2.24
CA ASP A 175 3.34 20.03 3.52
C ASP A 175 4.54 20.01 4.47
N LEU A 176 5.75 19.73 3.95
CA LEU A 176 6.97 19.71 4.73
C LEU A 176 7.38 21.11 5.21
N GLU A 177 7.27 22.12 4.35
CA GLU A 177 7.52 23.53 4.70
C GLU A 177 6.54 24.07 5.75
N ASN A 178 5.28 23.62 5.72
CA ASN A 178 4.29 23.97 6.73
C ASN A 178 4.47 23.20 8.04
N LEU A 179 5.08 22.00 7.97
CA LEU A 179 5.30 21.15 9.14
C LEU A 179 6.49 21.63 9.97
N LEU A 180 7.61 21.98 9.32
CA LEU A 180 8.90 22.22 9.96
C LEU A 180 9.51 23.56 9.57
N SER A 181 10.16 24.22 10.53
CA SER A 181 11.05 25.35 10.24
C SER A 181 12.27 24.89 9.44
N ALA A 182 12.92 25.82 8.75
CA ALA A 182 14.16 25.53 8.02
C ALA A 182 15.25 24.94 8.93
N GLU A 183 15.32 25.36 10.19
CA GLU A 183 16.24 24.82 11.20
C GLU A 183 15.89 23.36 11.57
N SER A 184 14.61 23.07 11.86
CA SER A 184 14.16 21.71 12.18
C SER A 184 14.35 20.75 11.00
N LEU A 185 14.17 21.24 9.77
CA LEU A 185 14.38 20.48 8.55
C LEU A 185 15.84 20.05 8.37
N GLN A 186 16.80 20.82 8.87
CA GLN A 186 18.22 20.44 8.83
C GLN A 186 18.54 19.29 9.79
N LYS A 187 17.79 19.16 10.90
CA LYS A 187 17.99 18.15 11.94
C LYS A 187 17.54 16.75 11.53
N ILE A 188 16.64 16.62 10.55
CA ILE A 188 16.17 15.31 10.05
C ILE A 188 17.08 14.75 8.95
N ASP A 189 17.32 13.45 8.96
CA ASP A 189 18.25 12.75 8.07
C ASP A 189 17.56 12.17 6.83
N LEU A 190 16.27 11.85 6.95
CA LEU A 190 15.48 11.24 5.88
C LEU A 190 14.00 11.63 5.93
N LEU A 191 13.34 11.42 4.80
CA LEU A 191 11.92 11.64 4.63
C LEU A 191 11.27 10.38 4.05
N ASN A 192 10.21 9.88 4.70
CA ASN A 192 9.37 8.85 4.13
C ASN A 192 8.06 9.47 3.66
N ILE A 193 7.83 9.50 2.34
CA ILE A 193 6.65 10.13 1.72
C ILE A 193 5.43 9.20 1.68
N GLY A 194 5.55 8.02 2.30
CA GLY A 194 4.50 7.03 2.42
C GLY A 194 4.07 6.42 1.11
N GLY A 195 2.93 5.71 1.19
CA GLY A 195 2.29 5.12 0.04
C GLY A 195 1.29 6.03 -0.65
N GLY A 196 0.29 5.41 -1.28
CA GLY A 196 -0.80 6.13 -1.95
C GLY A 196 -0.62 6.29 -3.45
N LEU A 197 0.55 5.91 -4.00
CA LEU A 197 0.74 5.85 -5.45
C LEU A 197 -0.37 4.99 -6.08
N PRO A 198 -1.10 5.54 -7.08
CA PRO A 198 -2.27 4.87 -7.62
C PRO A 198 -1.89 3.68 -8.51
N GLY A 199 -2.76 2.67 -8.52
CA GLY A 199 -2.79 1.68 -9.59
C GLY A 199 -3.63 2.16 -10.77
N VAL A 200 -3.49 1.52 -11.92
CA VAL A 200 -4.28 1.85 -13.12
C VAL A 200 -5.56 1.02 -13.16
N TYR A 201 -6.71 1.70 -13.11
CA TYR A 201 -8.05 1.11 -13.18
C TYR A 201 -8.92 1.83 -14.21
N LYS A 202 -10.11 1.29 -14.54
CA LYS A 202 -11.03 1.89 -15.54
C LYS A 202 -11.42 3.33 -15.19
N ASN A 203 -11.49 3.67 -13.90
CA ASN A 203 -11.79 5.01 -13.40
C ASN A 203 -10.54 5.83 -12.99
N THR A 204 -9.34 5.41 -13.41
CA THR A 204 -8.09 6.16 -13.15
C THR A 204 -7.73 7.04 -14.33
N ASN A 205 -7.32 8.29 -14.05
CA ASN A 205 -6.79 9.21 -15.06
C ASN A 205 -5.25 9.14 -15.10
N ASN A 206 -4.68 8.69 -16.22
CA ASN A 206 -3.23 8.55 -16.37
C ASN A 206 -2.47 9.88 -16.29
N ASN A 207 -3.08 11.01 -16.70
CA ASN A 207 -2.44 12.32 -16.61
C ASN A 207 -2.15 12.72 -15.16
N SER A 208 -2.98 12.27 -14.22
CA SER A 208 -2.76 12.48 -12.79
C SER A 208 -1.49 11.78 -12.31
N ILE A 209 -1.18 10.59 -12.82
CA ILE A 209 0.00 9.81 -12.41
C ILE A 209 1.30 10.54 -12.78
N ASN A 210 1.37 11.10 -13.99
CA ASN A 210 2.55 11.86 -14.43
C ASN A 210 2.80 13.09 -13.57
N LEU A 211 1.73 13.80 -13.16
CA LEU A 211 1.83 14.95 -12.27
C LEU A 211 2.36 14.56 -10.88
N ILE A 212 1.99 13.38 -10.38
CA ILE A 212 2.48 12.85 -9.09
C ILE A 212 4.00 12.66 -9.15
N PHE A 213 4.51 11.98 -10.18
CA PHE A 213 5.95 11.76 -10.33
C PHE A 213 6.73 13.07 -10.45
N LYS A 214 6.18 14.07 -11.15
CA LYS A 214 6.78 15.41 -11.19
C LYS A 214 6.91 16.01 -9.78
N LYS A 215 5.84 15.97 -8.97
CA LYS A 215 5.88 16.48 -7.59
C LYS A 215 6.87 15.74 -6.69
N ILE A 216 6.96 14.42 -6.84
CA ILE A 216 7.95 13.61 -6.12
C ILE A 216 9.38 14.03 -6.49
N LEU A 217 9.66 14.27 -7.78
CA LEU A 217 10.97 14.74 -8.24
C LEU A 217 11.28 16.15 -7.74
N ASP A 218 10.29 17.05 -7.71
CA ASP A 218 10.45 18.41 -7.20
C ASP A 218 10.74 18.40 -5.69
N LEU A 219 10.04 17.57 -4.90
CA LEU A 219 10.35 17.34 -3.48
C LEU A 219 11.77 16.78 -3.30
N LYS A 220 12.19 15.83 -4.15
CA LYS A 220 13.53 15.27 -4.09
C LYS A 220 14.62 16.32 -4.30
N LYS A 221 14.44 17.19 -5.30
CA LYS A 221 15.36 18.31 -5.57
C LYS A 221 15.41 19.31 -4.41
N TYR A 222 14.29 19.48 -3.71
CA TYR A 222 14.19 20.37 -2.55
C TYR A 222 14.88 19.78 -1.31
N PHE A 223 14.54 18.55 -0.92
CA PHE A 223 15.00 17.96 0.34
C PHE A 223 16.47 17.51 0.31
N LYS A 224 16.97 17.04 -0.84
CA LYS A 224 18.39 16.68 -1.10
C LYS A 224 19.01 15.61 -0.16
N LYS A 225 18.23 15.00 0.73
CA LYS A 225 18.61 13.85 1.56
C LYS A 225 17.84 12.59 1.15
N GLU A 226 17.96 11.50 1.90
CA GLU A 226 17.31 10.23 1.59
C GLU A 226 15.77 10.36 1.59
N ILE A 227 15.12 9.90 0.51
CA ILE A 227 13.66 9.80 0.43
C ILE A 227 13.24 8.34 0.28
N ILE A 228 12.37 7.90 1.18
CA ILE A 228 11.69 6.60 1.14
C ILE A 228 10.28 6.80 0.61
N ILE A 229 9.83 5.91 -0.27
CA ILE A 229 8.44 5.79 -0.71
C ILE A 229 7.88 4.42 -0.33
N GLU A 230 6.58 4.33 -0.03
CA GLU A 230 5.94 3.08 0.41
C GLU A 230 4.91 2.52 -0.58
N PRO A 231 5.33 2.16 -1.81
CA PRO A 231 4.42 1.66 -2.80
C PRO A 231 3.85 0.31 -2.34
N GLY A 232 2.53 0.21 -2.31
CA GLY A 232 1.83 -1.07 -2.22
C GLY A 232 1.08 -1.31 -3.51
N ARG A 233 -0.04 -0.59 -3.67
CA ARG A 233 -0.95 -0.67 -4.82
C ARG A 233 -0.26 -0.48 -6.17
N TYR A 234 0.61 0.52 -6.31
CA TYR A 234 1.32 0.81 -7.56
C TYR A 234 2.09 -0.41 -8.12
N ILE A 235 2.79 -1.15 -7.25
CA ILE A 235 3.51 -2.35 -7.66
C ILE A 235 2.55 -3.54 -7.78
N ALA A 236 1.75 -3.77 -6.74
CA ALA A 236 0.98 -5.01 -6.64
C ALA A 236 -0.14 -5.10 -7.67
N SER A 237 -0.91 -4.02 -7.86
CA SER A 237 -2.10 -4.02 -8.73
C SER A 237 -1.77 -4.55 -10.12
N GLU A 238 -0.91 -3.85 -10.87
CA GLU A 238 -0.55 -4.20 -12.25
C GLU A 238 0.27 -5.48 -12.41
N SER A 239 0.79 -6.02 -11.31
CA SER A 239 1.59 -7.24 -11.32
C SER A 239 0.75 -8.51 -11.22
N VAL A 240 -0.53 -8.42 -10.87
CA VAL A 240 -1.40 -9.59 -10.68
C VAL A 240 -2.71 -9.40 -11.42
N ASP A 241 -3.11 -10.42 -12.16
CA ASP A 241 -4.44 -10.52 -12.76
C ASP A 241 -5.27 -11.59 -12.03
N LEU A 242 -6.59 -11.44 -12.00
CA LEU A 242 -7.53 -12.45 -11.51
C LEU A 242 -8.16 -13.16 -12.70
N GLU A 243 -7.92 -14.45 -12.84
CA GLU A 243 -8.56 -15.31 -13.84
C GLU A 243 -9.69 -16.12 -13.18
N CYS A 244 -10.86 -16.13 -13.81
CA CYS A 244 -12.05 -16.88 -13.40
C CYS A 244 -12.79 -17.42 -14.63
N ASN A 245 -13.88 -18.15 -14.40
CA ASN A 245 -14.70 -18.71 -15.47
C ASN A 245 -16.15 -18.22 -15.36
N ILE A 246 -16.79 -18.03 -16.51
CA ILE A 246 -18.22 -17.73 -16.59
C ILE A 246 -19.01 -19.02 -16.29
N THR A 247 -19.84 -18.99 -15.26
CA THR A 247 -20.66 -20.13 -14.83
C THR A 247 -22.09 -20.07 -15.34
N ALA A 248 -22.62 -18.87 -15.54
CA ALA A 248 -23.95 -18.66 -16.08
C ALA A 248 -24.03 -17.27 -16.75
N ILE A 249 -24.93 -17.14 -17.71
CA ILE A 249 -25.32 -15.87 -18.30
C ILE A 249 -26.84 -15.84 -18.28
N GLU A 250 -27.41 -14.89 -17.54
CA GLU A 250 -28.86 -14.68 -17.47
C GLU A 250 -29.15 -13.24 -17.86
N ARG A 251 -29.94 -13.05 -18.93
CA ARG A 251 -30.19 -11.73 -19.55
C ARG A 251 -28.87 -11.04 -19.92
N LYS A 252 -28.50 -9.97 -19.22
CA LYS A 252 -27.25 -9.21 -19.39
C LYS A 252 -26.34 -9.30 -18.15
N THR A 253 -26.51 -10.34 -17.35
CA THR A 253 -25.69 -10.60 -16.17
C THR A 253 -24.83 -11.84 -16.39
N ILE A 254 -23.52 -11.65 -16.29
CA ILE A 254 -22.51 -12.71 -16.32
C ILE A 254 -22.19 -13.08 -14.88
N PHE A 255 -22.34 -14.36 -14.54
CA PHE A 255 -21.94 -14.91 -13.25
C PHE A 255 -20.59 -15.59 -13.38
N VAL A 256 -19.67 -15.29 -12.46
CA VAL A 256 -18.33 -15.89 -12.42
C VAL A 256 -18.11 -16.75 -11.18
N ASN A 257 -17.20 -17.70 -11.25
CA ASN A 257 -16.90 -18.63 -10.16
C ASN A 257 -15.98 -18.10 -9.05
N CYS A 258 -15.89 -16.78 -8.88
CA CYS A 258 -15.22 -16.12 -7.78
C CYS A 258 -16.07 -14.96 -7.25
N SER A 259 -15.66 -14.36 -6.14
CA SER A 259 -16.36 -13.25 -5.51
C SER A 259 -15.42 -12.11 -5.22
N ILE A 260 -15.92 -10.88 -5.17
CA ILE A 260 -15.11 -9.75 -4.70
C ILE A 260 -14.65 -9.98 -3.25
N PHE A 261 -15.44 -10.67 -2.42
CA PHE A 261 -15.12 -10.87 -1.00
C PHE A 261 -13.89 -11.74 -0.75
N ASN A 262 -13.52 -12.62 -1.69
CA ASN A 262 -12.31 -13.43 -1.59
C ASN A 262 -11.22 -13.07 -2.59
N SER A 263 -11.41 -12.02 -3.39
CA SER A 263 -10.49 -11.67 -4.46
C SER A 263 -10.20 -10.18 -4.59
N ALA A 264 -11.18 -9.31 -4.40
CA ALA A 264 -11.10 -7.92 -4.80
C ALA A 264 -11.97 -7.00 -3.92
N LEU A 265 -12.05 -7.24 -2.61
CA LEU A 265 -12.91 -6.47 -1.69
C LEU A 265 -12.63 -4.96 -1.74
N ASP A 266 -11.40 -4.61 -2.08
CA ASP A 266 -10.95 -3.25 -2.30
C ASP A 266 -11.71 -2.50 -3.41
N THR A 267 -12.39 -3.20 -4.35
CA THR A 267 -13.30 -2.58 -5.32
C THR A 267 -14.46 -1.84 -4.67
N ILE A 268 -14.95 -2.34 -3.53
CA ILE A 268 -15.95 -1.66 -2.72
C ILE A 268 -15.27 -0.58 -1.87
N VAL A 269 -14.24 -0.96 -1.12
CA VAL A 269 -13.63 -0.08 -0.09
C VAL A 269 -13.03 1.19 -0.70
N ALA A 270 -12.36 1.06 -1.85
CA ALA A 270 -11.67 2.16 -2.52
C ALA A 270 -12.39 2.64 -3.79
N ASN A 271 -13.59 2.10 -4.10
CA ASN A 271 -14.34 2.39 -5.32
C ASN A 271 -13.49 2.26 -6.60
N ILE A 272 -12.69 1.20 -6.70
CA ILE A 272 -11.87 0.91 -7.88
C ILE A 272 -12.66 0.06 -8.90
N LYS A 273 -12.53 0.39 -10.18
CA LYS A 273 -13.15 -0.37 -11.27
C LYS A 273 -12.07 -1.19 -11.98
N LEU A 274 -11.95 -2.48 -11.66
CA LEU A 274 -11.00 -3.37 -12.33
C LEU A 274 -11.19 -3.34 -13.84
N LEU A 275 -10.08 -3.39 -14.56
CA LEU A 275 -10.09 -3.56 -16.02
C LEU A 275 -10.53 -4.99 -16.35
N VAL A 276 -11.31 -5.19 -17.40
CA VAL A 276 -11.70 -6.51 -17.87
C VAL A 276 -10.98 -6.78 -19.20
N ASP A 277 -10.27 -7.90 -19.27
CA ASP A 277 -9.58 -8.32 -20.48
C ASP A 277 -10.61 -8.56 -21.61
N GLY A 278 -10.35 -7.98 -22.78
CA GLY A 278 -11.29 -8.01 -23.90
C GLY A 278 -12.46 -7.02 -23.85
N GLU A 279 -12.56 -6.16 -22.82
CA GLU A 279 -13.56 -5.08 -22.76
C GLU A 279 -13.45 -4.15 -23.98
N LYS A 280 -14.60 -3.82 -24.58
CA LYS A 280 -14.72 -2.93 -25.74
C LYS A 280 -15.26 -1.55 -25.33
N GLU A 281 -15.14 -0.58 -26.23
CA GLU A 281 -15.74 0.75 -26.04
C GLU A 281 -17.24 0.77 -26.35
N MET A 282 -17.71 -0.13 -27.22
CA MET A 282 -19.11 -0.23 -27.63
C MET A 282 -19.50 -1.71 -27.81
N GLY A 283 -20.80 -1.99 -27.78
CA GLY A 283 -21.35 -3.32 -28.02
C GLY A 283 -22.45 -3.66 -27.03
N GLU A 284 -22.62 -4.96 -26.77
CA GLU A 284 -23.57 -5.44 -25.78
C GLU A 284 -23.01 -5.23 -24.37
N LYS A 285 -23.80 -4.59 -23.51
CA LYS A 285 -23.43 -4.24 -22.14
C LYS A 285 -23.84 -5.36 -21.18
N TYR A 286 -22.91 -5.77 -20.33
CA TYR A 286 -23.13 -6.76 -19.28
C TYR A 286 -22.74 -6.24 -17.89
N MET A 287 -23.43 -6.75 -16.87
CA MET A 287 -22.97 -6.72 -15.48
C MET A 287 -22.22 -8.01 -15.18
N ILE A 288 -21.10 -7.92 -14.45
CA ILE A 288 -20.33 -9.08 -14.00
C ILE A 288 -20.50 -9.25 -12.49
N LYS A 289 -21.19 -10.32 -12.11
CA LYS A 289 -21.54 -10.69 -10.74
C LYS A 289 -20.72 -11.89 -10.27
N GLY A 290 -20.29 -11.87 -9.01
CA GLY A 290 -19.62 -12.98 -8.36
C GLY A 290 -20.57 -14.12 -7.93
N CYS A 291 -20.01 -15.14 -7.29
CA CYS A 291 -20.70 -16.38 -6.96
C CYS A 291 -21.52 -16.36 -5.65
N THR A 292 -21.55 -15.27 -4.89
CA THR A 292 -22.29 -15.20 -3.62
C THR A 292 -23.70 -14.59 -3.79
N PRO A 293 -24.64 -14.88 -2.87
CA PRO A 293 -25.98 -14.29 -2.89
C PRO A 293 -26.00 -12.79 -2.53
N ALA A 294 -24.88 -12.23 -2.06
CA ALA A 294 -24.80 -10.82 -1.72
C ALA A 294 -25.06 -9.92 -2.94
N SER A 295 -25.89 -8.90 -2.75
CA SER A 295 -26.22 -7.89 -3.76
C SER A 295 -25.00 -7.09 -4.19
N GLU A 296 -24.03 -6.93 -3.29
CA GLU A 296 -22.82 -6.14 -3.47
C GLU A 296 -21.73 -6.92 -4.21
N ASP A 297 -21.88 -8.24 -4.39
CA ASP A 297 -20.89 -9.12 -5.04
C ASP A 297 -20.86 -8.91 -6.56
N ILE A 298 -20.52 -7.70 -6.97
CA ILE A 298 -20.49 -7.22 -8.34
C ILE A 298 -19.10 -6.70 -8.60
N PHE A 299 -18.41 -7.29 -9.57
CA PHE A 299 -17.09 -6.84 -9.99
C PHE A 299 -17.20 -5.55 -10.83
N ARG A 300 -18.17 -5.51 -11.75
CA ARG A 300 -18.40 -4.39 -12.67
C ARG A 300 -19.88 -4.34 -13.06
N TYR A 301 -20.48 -3.15 -12.97
CA TYR A 301 -21.87 -2.93 -13.40
C TYR A 301 -22.04 -2.83 -14.91
N GLU A 302 -21.02 -2.31 -15.59
CA GLU A 302 -21.07 -2.04 -17.03
C GLU A 302 -19.75 -2.44 -17.69
N VAL A 303 -19.80 -3.48 -18.52
CA VAL A 303 -18.68 -3.98 -19.32
C VAL A 303 -19.21 -4.36 -20.70
N TYR A 304 -18.56 -3.90 -21.77
CA TYR A 304 -18.90 -4.29 -23.13
C TYR A 304 -18.07 -5.49 -23.55
N LEU A 305 -18.72 -6.61 -23.87
CA LEU A 305 -18.07 -7.87 -24.29
C LEU A 305 -18.72 -8.39 -25.58
N ILE A 306 -17.94 -9.10 -26.39
CA ILE A 306 -18.41 -9.69 -27.64
C ILE A 306 -18.71 -11.17 -27.42
N ASN A 307 -19.99 -11.55 -27.49
CA ASN A 307 -20.47 -12.94 -27.44
C ASN A 307 -19.85 -13.79 -26.31
N PRO A 308 -19.88 -13.34 -25.04
CA PRO A 308 -19.39 -14.15 -23.92
C PRO A 308 -20.22 -15.43 -23.78
N LYS A 309 -19.58 -16.56 -23.48
CA LYS A 309 -20.25 -17.86 -23.33
C LYS A 309 -19.97 -18.47 -21.96
N VAL A 310 -20.90 -19.30 -21.51
CA VAL A 310 -20.69 -20.16 -20.32
C VAL A 310 -19.49 -21.07 -20.57
N GLY A 311 -18.59 -21.15 -19.60
CA GLY A 311 -17.33 -21.87 -19.71
C GLY A 311 -16.15 -21.03 -20.19
N ASP A 312 -16.38 -19.83 -20.75
CA ASP A 312 -15.28 -18.94 -21.13
C ASP A 312 -14.50 -18.46 -19.90
N LYS A 313 -13.21 -18.24 -20.11
CA LYS A 313 -12.36 -17.57 -19.14
C LYS A 313 -12.58 -16.07 -19.20
N LEU A 314 -12.70 -15.46 -18.02
CA LEU A 314 -12.72 -14.02 -17.85
C LEU A 314 -11.54 -13.61 -16.97
N LYS A 315 -10.82 -12.56 -17.37
CA LYS A 315 -9.70 -12.03 -16.62
C LYS A 315 -9.96 -10.59 -16.22
N PHE A 316 -9.80 -10.31 -14.93
CA PHE A 316 -9.72 -8.95 -14.41
C PHE A 316 -8.25 -8.55 -14.32
N LEU A 317 -7.88 -7.49 -15.03
CA LEU A 317 -6.51 -6.99 -15.03
C LEU A 317 -6.28 -6.07 -13.83
N ASN A 318 -5.03 -5.99 -13.41
CA ASN A 318 -4.55 -5.10 -12.36
C ASN A 318 -5.20 -5.38 -10.98
N ALA A 319 -5.50 -6.65 -10.72
CA ALA A 319 -6.23 -7.13 -9.56
C ALA A 319 -5.34 -7.46 -8.35
N GLY A 320 -4.07 -7.05 -8.31
CA GLY A 320 -3.13 -7.50 -7.27
C GLY A 320 -3.07 -6.76 -5.95
N ALA A 321 -3.79 -5.66 -5.81
CA ALA A 321 -3.74 -4.85 -4.60
C ALA A 321 -4.81 -5.28 -3.60
N TYR A 322 -4.42 -5.49 -2.34
CA TYR A 322 -5.32 -5.77 -1.21
C TYR A 322 -6.15 -7.05 -1.40
N ASN A 323 -5.50 -8.13 -1.86
CA ASN A 323 -6.12 -9.45 -2.09
C ASN A 323 -6.36 -10.24 -0.80
N TYR A 324 -7.02 -9.63 0.17
CA TYR A 324 -7.46 -10.35 1.37
C TYR A 324 -8.64 -11.26 1.05
N THR A 325 -8.80 -12.29 1.86
CA THR A 325 -9.89 -13.24 1.76
C THR A 325 -10.73 -13.14 3.02
N THR A 326 -12.05 -13.06 2.88
CA THR A 326 -12.99 -13.26 3.98
C THR A 326 -13.50 -14.69 4.00
N ASP A 327 -13.96 -15.15 5.16
CA ASP A 327 -14.68 -16.42 5.33
C ASP A 327 -16.18 -16.31 4.99
N PHE A 328 -16.61 -15.14 4.49
CA PHE A 328 -17.99 -14.89 4.07
C PHE A 328 -18.45 -15.96 3.09
N CYS A 329 -19.65 -16.52 3.31
CA CYS A 329 -20.19 -17.62 2.51
C CYS A 329 -19.23 -18.83 2.36
N SER A 330 -18.37 -19.08 3.34
CA SER A 330 -17.36 -20.16 3.28
C SER A 330 -16.43 -20.06 2.07
N LEU A 331 -16.21 -18.84 1.57
CA LEU A 331 -15.30 -18.60 0.46
C LEU A 331 -13.87 -19.02 0.84
N LYS A 332 -13.19 -19.68 -0.10
CA LYS A 332 -11.80 -20.10 0.07
C LYS A 332 -10.86 -19.04 -0.46
N LYS A 333 -9.66 -18.97 0.14
CA LYS A 333 -8.56 -18.16 -0.37
C LYS A 333 -8.19 -18.59 -1.79
N ILE A 334 -8.21 -17.65 -2.73
CA ILE A 334 -7.80 -17.89 -4.11
C ILE A 334 -6.28 -18.08 -4.14
N LYS A 335 -5.84 -19.10 -4.89
CA LYS A 335 -4.41 -19.40 -5.03
C LYS A 335 -3.75 -18.44 -6.02
N THR A 336 -2.51 -18.06 -5.71
CA THR A 336 -1.64 -17.28 -6.59
C THR A 336 -0.69 -18.21 -7.34
N PHE A 337 -0.58 -18.02 -8.65
CA PHE A 337 0.36 -18.70 -9.53
C PHE A 337 1.36 -17.66 -10.04
N ILE A 338 2.63 -17.88 -9.75
CA ILE A 338 3.72 -16.98 -10.14
C ILE A 338 4.18 -17.38 -11.55
N ILE A 339 4.28 -16.40 -12.44
CA ILE A 339 4.76 -16.55 -13.82
C ILE A 339 5.94 -15.62 -14.14
#